data_AF-A0A956EF55-F1
#
_entry.id   AF-A0A956EF55-F1
#
_cell.length_a   1.000
_cell.length_b   1.000
_cell.length_c   1.000
_cell.angle_alpha   90.00
_cell.angle_beta   90.00
_cell.angle_gamma   90.00
#
_symmetry.space_group_name_H-M   'P 1'
#
loop_
_entity.id
_entity.type
_entity.pdbx_description
1 polymer ?
#
loop_
_entity_poly.entity_id
_entity_poly.type
_entity_poly.pdbx_seq_one_letter_code
_entity_poly.pdbx_strand_id
1 'polypeptide(L)'
;MSDLDVKQADGAVTITFDEGLYPKDAIYGAAYIFIDRCYVKLDRDGGKISVRLKLKPSVEREVDALVGEFENEILGQAWRRMITDENRELIQQVTNQAVAGAAGPPGLDDLLDMNIDDDTAFEDPLGIAMSWEDKYKKVSKAEPFDERGDPKGEGEGEENPEPKEGA
;
A
#
# COMPACT_ATOMS: atom_id res chain seq x y z
N MET A 1 39.95 -2.12 -1.92
CA MET A 1 39.19 -0.89 -1.66
C MET A 1 38.56 -0.52 -2.98
N SER A 2 37.24 -0.53 -3.09
CA SER A 2 36.56 -0.18 -4.34
C SER A 2 36.86 1.29 -4.64
N ASP A 3 37.44 1.58 -5.80
CA ASP A 3 37.68 2.94 -6.28
C ASP A 3 36.32 3.62 -6.59
N LEU A 4 35.71 4.22 -5.57
CA LEU A 4 34.61 5.15 -5.73
C LEU A 4 35.19 6.48 -6.20
N ASP A 5 34.90 6.85 -7.44
CA ASP A 5 35.28 8.16 -7.99
C ASP A 5 34.31 9.22 -7.45
N VAL A 6 34.74 9.90 -6.39
CA VAL A 6 34.01 11.01 -5.77
C VAL A 6 34.58 12.33 -6.27
N LYS A 7 33.73 13.12 -6.96
CA LYS A 7 34.09 14.44 -7.49
C LYS A 7 33.20 15.52 -6.88
N GLN A 8 33.81 16.53 -6.27
CA GLN A 8 33.10 17.70 -5.74
C GLN A 8 33.23 18.88 -6.71
N ALA A 9 32.11 19.47 -7.12
CA ALA A 9 32.05 20.67 -7.97
C ALA A 9 30.71 21.40 -7.78
N ASP A 10 30.72 22.75 -7.77
CA ASP A 10 29.51 23.60 -7.69
C ASP A 10 28.57 23.34 -6.49
N GLY A 11 29.15 22.96 -5.35
CA GLY A 11 28.41 22.57 -4.14
C GLY A 11 27.64 21.26 -4.29
N ALA A 12 28.00 20.46 -5.29
CA ALA A 12 27.47 19.13 -5.54
C ALA A 12 28.60 18.10 -5.47
N VAL A 13 28.25 16.89 -5.06
CA VAL A 13 29.13 15.72 -5.11
C VAL A 13 28.60 14.76 -6.16
N THR A 14 29.50 14.22 -6.99
CA THR A 14 29.19 13.17 -7.96
C THR A 14 29.93 11.91 -7.56
N ILE A 15 29.21 10.81 -7.44
CA ILE A 15 29.74 9.50 -7.08
C ILE A 15 29.42 8.54 -8.23
N THR A 16 30.43 7.80 -8.70
CA THR A 16 30.26 6.85 -9.80
C THR A 16 30.34 5.42 -9.32
N PHE A 17 29.36 4.61 -9.71
CA PHE A 17 29.24 3.21 -9.33
C PHE A 17 29.34 2.30 -10.56
N ASP A 18 29.96 1.14 -10.38
CA ASP A 18 29.94 0.05 -11.36
C ASP A 18 28.68 -0.81 -11.16
N GLU A 19 27.90 -1.01 -12.21
CA GLU A 19 26.64 -1.77 -12.16
C GLU A 19 26.83 -3.27 -11.89
N GLY A 20 28.02 -3.81 -12.16
CA GLY A 20 28.37 -5.18 -11.82
C GLY A 20 28.53 -5.39 -10.32
N LEU A 21 28.93 -4.35 -9.58
CA LEU A 21 29.08 -4.40 -8.12
C LEU A 21 27.83 -3.88 -7.40
N TYR A 22 27.23 -2.79 -7.91
CA TYR A 22 26.06 -2.16 -7.33
C TYR A 22 24.90 -2.19 -8.33
N PRO A 23 23.93 -3.09 -8.16
CA PRO A 23 22.79 -3.18 -9.07
C PRO A 23 22.05 -1.85 -9.18
N LYS A 24 21.62 -1.50 -10.40
CA LYS A 24 20.91 -0.23 -10.69
C LYS A 24 19.78 0.07 -9.70
N ASP A 25 19.01 -0.95 -9.32
CA ASP A 25 17.83 -0.78 -8.44
C ASP A 25 18.25 -0.34 -7.04
N ALA A 26 19.42 -0.81 -6.56
CA ALA A 26 19.96 -0.40 -5.27
C ALA A 26 20.43 1.06 -5.28
N ILE A 27 21.09 1.47 -6.36
CA ILE A 27 21.53 2.86 -6.56
C ILE A 27 20.29 3.78 -6.63
N TYR A 28 19.25 3.37 -7.34
CA TYR A 28 18.02 4.14 -7.48
C TYR A 28 17.24 4.23 -6.16
N GLY A 29 17.18 3.13 -5.41
CA GLY A 29 16.57 3.11 -4.08
C GLY A 29 17.26 4.04 -3.09
N ALA A 30 18.60 4.07 -3.09
CA ALA A 30 19.35 4.99 -2.26
C ALA A 30 19.17 6.44 -2.69
N ALA A 31 19.24 6.72 -4.00
CA ALA A 31 18.97 8.03 -4.57
C ALA A 31 17.61 8.58 -4.15
N TYR A 32 16.57 7.73 -4.17
CA TYR A 32 15.21 8.09 -3.78
C TYR A 32 15.12 8.57 -2.33
N ILE A 33 15.85 7.96 -1.39
CA ILE A 33 15.82 8.34 0.04
C ILE A 33 16.40 9.73 0.31
N PHE A 34 17.17 10.28 -0.62
CA PHE A 34 17.85 11.56 -0.47
C PHE A 34 17.15 12.71 -1.22
N ILE A 35 16.08 12.45 -1.99
CA ILE A 35 15.39 13.49 -2.78
C ILE A 35 14.69 14.56 -1.94
N ASP A 36 14.40 14.26 -0.67
CA ASP A 36 13.81 15.20 0.28
C ASP A 36 14.78 16.35 0.60
N ARG A 37 16.06 16.03 0.77
CA ARG A 37 17.13 16.96 1.19
C ARG A 37 18.13 17.33 0.10
N CYS A 38 18.18 16.58 -1.00
CA CYS A 38 19.08 16.81 -2.13
C CYS A 38 18.31 17.00 -3.43
N TYR A 39 18.87 17.79 -4.34
CA TYR A 39 18.66 17.60 -5.77
C TYR A 39 19.51 16.43 -6.24
N VAL A 40 18.87 15.42 -6.81
CA VAL A 40 19.53 14.21 -7.29
C VAL A 40 19.49 14.20 -8.81
N LYS A 41 20.64 14.02 -9.45
CA LYS A 41 20.75 13.75 -10.88
C LYS A 41 21.43 12.41 -11.08
N LEU A 42 20.79 11.55 -11.86
CA LEU A 42 21.34 10.27 -12.28
C LEU A 42 21.80 10.39 -13.72
N ASP A 43 22.94 9.79 -14.02
CA ASP A 43 23.46 9.63 -15.38
C ASP A 43 24.02 8.22 -15.53
N ARG A 44 24.00 7.70 -16.74
CA ARG A 44 24.47 6.34 -17.04
C ARG A 44 25.33 6.37 -18.28
N ASP A 45 26.56 5.91 -18.15
CA ASP A 45 27.49 5.77 -19.25
C ASP A 45 28.08 4.35 -19.24
N GLY A 46 27.69 3.55 -20.23
CA GLY A 46 28.01 2.13 -20.28
C GLY A 46 27.49 1.35 -19.07
N GLY A 47 28.36 0.59 -18.41
CA GLY A 47 28.07 -0.18 -17.20
C GLY A 47 28.27 0.59 -15.90
N LYS A 48 28.34 1.93 -15.96
CA LYS A 48 28.54 2.79 -14.79
C LYS A 48 27.39 3.77 -14.62
N ILE A 49 26.98 3.99 -13.38
CA ILE A 49 25.96 4.97 -13.00
C ILE A 49 26.60 6.06 -12.16
N SER A 50 26.45 7.30 -12.59
CA SER A 50 26.87 8.49 -11.85
C SER A 50 25.68 9.08 -11.11
N VAL A 51 25.83 9.27 -9.80
CA VAL A 51 24.85 9.96 -8.96
C VAL A 51 25.44 11.30 -8.53
N ARG A 52 24.80 12.40 -8.95
CA ARG A 52 25.13 13.74 -8.48
C ARG A 52 24.12 14.17 -7.42
N LEU A 53 24.62 14.49 -6.24
CA LEU A 53 23.86 14.99 -5.09
C LEU A 53 24.24 16.45 -4.84
N LYS A 54 23.24 17.32 -4.75
CA LYS A 54 23.41 18.70 -4.32
C LYS A 54 22.43 19.00 -3.19
N LEU A 55 22.92 19.44 -2.03
CA LEU A 55 22.06 19.84 -0.92
C LEU A 55 21.10 20.96 -1.36
N LYS A 56 19.85 20.88 -0.92
CA LYS A 56 18.88 21.96 -1.11
C LYS A 56 19.27 23.15 -0.23
N PRO A 57 18.95 24.40 -0.63
CA PRO A 57 19.38 25.60 0.11
C PRO A 57 18.93 25.65 1.58
N SER A 58 17.83 24.98 1.92
CA SER A 58 17.28 24.93 3.28
C SER A 58 17.89 23.86 4.18
N VAL A 59 18.88 23.11 3.70
CA VAL A 59 19.48 21.97 4.42
C VAL A 59 20.91 22.33 4.83
N GLU A 60 21.13 22.48 6.14
CA GLU A 60 22.45 22.69 6.72
C GLU A 60 23.07 21.34 7.11
N ARG A 61 23.90 20.78 6.22
CA ARG A 61 24.60 19.50 6.42
C ARG A 61 25.99 19.56 5.79
N GLU A 62 26.92 18.80 6.34
CA GLU A 62 28.24 18.62 5.75
C GLU A 62 28.16 17.63 4.56
N VAL A 63 28.81 17.99 3.45
CA VAL A 63 28.78 17.20 2.23
C VAL A 63 29.45 15.83 2.43
N ASP A 64 30.54 15.75 3.19
CA ASP A 64 31.26 14.50 3.42
C ASP A 64 30.42 13.51 4.26
N ALA A 65 29.71 14.00 5.27
CA ALA A 65 28.75 13.20 6.03
C ALA A 65 27.60 12.68 5.13
N LEU A 66 27.10 13.52 4.21
CA LEU A 66 26.09 13.13 3.24
C LEU A 66 26.57 12.00 2.32
N VAL A 67 27.83 12.06 1.86
CA VAL A 67 28.44 11.02 1.02
C VAL A 67 28.50 9.70 1.79
N GLY A 68 29.02 9.71 3.03
CA GLY A 68 29.11 8.49 3.84
C GLY A 68 27.74 7.87 4.15
N GLU A 69 26.72 8.69 4.42
CA GLU A 69 25.35 8.20 4.59
C GLU A 69 24.80 7.58 3.29
N PHE A 70 25.09 8.20 2.15
CA PHE A 70 24.64 7.71 0.85
C PHE A 70 25.29 6.38 0.48
N GLU A 71 26.59 6.23 0.72
CA GLU A 71 27.33 4.98 0.51
C GLU A 71 26.78 3.84 1.38
N ASN A 72 26.53 4.12 2.66
CA ASN A 72 25.91 3.15 3.57
C ASN A 72 24.50 2.75 3.12
N GLU A 73 23.71 3.70 2.64
CA GLU A 73 22.36 3.42 2.16
C GLU A 73 22.37 2.54 0.91
N ILE A 74 23.29 2.77 -0.04
CA ILE A 74 23.43 1.89 -1.22
C ILE A 74 23.75 0.46 -0.80
N LEU A 75 24.66 0.27 0.16
CA LEU A 75 24.96 -1.05 0.70
C LEU A 75 23.71 -1.69 1.32
N GLY A 76 22.94 -0.93 2.09
CA GLY A 76 21.68 -1.39 2.67
C GLY A 76 20.63 -1.75 1.62
N GLN A 77 20.53 -1.02 0.51
CA GLN A 77 19.62 -1.31 -0.61
C GLN A 77 20.06 -2.56 -1.38
N ALA A 78 21.36 -2.69 -1.66
CA ALA A 78 21.91 -3.86 -2.33
C ALA A 78 21.69 -5.14 -1.50
N TRP A 79 21.89 -5.06 -0.19
CA TRP A 79 21.67 -6.19 0.72
C TRP A 79 20.20 -6.58 0.82
N ARG A 80 19.29 -5.61 0.97
CA ARG A 80 17.84 -5.87 0.96
C ARG A 80 17.39 -6.52 -0.34
N ARG A 81 17.91 -6.04 -1.48
CA ARG A 81 17.63 -6.64 -2.79
C ARG A 81 18.10 -8.09 -2.85
N MET A 82 19.33 -8.37 -2.40
CA MET A 82 19.89 -9.71 -2.38
C MET A 82 19.06 -10.67 -1.52
N ILE A 83 18.73 -10.27 -0.29
CA ILE A 83 17.85 -11.07 0.59
C ILE A 83 16.50 -11.34 -0.09
N THR A 84 15.91 -10.33 -0.72
CA THR A 84 14.60 -10.48 -1.39
C THR A 84 14.70 -11.45 -2.57
N ASP A 85 15.79 -11.39 -3.33
CA ASP A 85 16.00 -12.23 -4.49
C ASP A 85 16.27 -13.69 -4.09
N GLU A 86 17.16 -13.91 -3.10
CA GLU A 86 17.48 -15.23 -2.55
C GLU A 86 16.26 -15.90 -1.89
N ASN A 87 15.39 -15.12 -1.26
CA ASN A 87 14.20 -15.62 -0.57
C ASN A 87 12.93 -15.54 -1.43
N ARG A 88 13.04 -15.29 -2.74
CA ARG A 88 11.88 -15.08 -3.62
C ARG A 88 10.89 -16.25 -3.58
N GLU A 89 11.38 -17.48 -3.61
CA GLU A 89 10.52 -18.68 -3.57
C GLU A 89 9.80 -18.82 -2.22
N LEU A 90 10.51 -18.60 -1.11
CA LEU A 90 9.92 -18.63 0.23
C LEU A 90 8.85 -17.54 0.39
N ILE A 91 9.12 -16.32 -0.09
CA ILE A 91 8.15 -15.22 -0.09
C ILE A 91 6.91 -15.63 -0.89
N GLN A 92 7.07 -16.24 -2.06
CA GLN A 92 5.95 -16.71 -2.86
C GLN A 92 5.14 -17.80 -2.15
N GLN A 93 5.79 -18.79 -1.53
CA GLN A 93 5.12 -19.85 -0.80
C GLN A 93 4.31 -19.32 0.38
N VAL A 94 4.93 -18.47 1.21
CA VAL A 94 4.25 -17.84 2.36
C VAL A 94 3.10 -16.96 1.89
N THR A 95 3.29 -16.21 0.80
CA THR A 95 2.22 -15.38 0.21
C THR A 95 1.07 -16.23 -0.28
N ASN A 96 1.35 -17.32 -1.00
CA ASN A 96 0.34 -18.25 -1.49
C ASN A 96 -0.44 -18.90 -0.35
N GLN A 97 0.26 -19.32 0.71
CA GLN A 97 -0.38 -19.88 1.90
C GLN A 97 -1.22 -18.83 2.65
N ALA A 98 -0.76 -17.57 2.72
CA ALA A 98 -1.54 -16.51 3.36
C ALA A 98 -2.81 -16.17 2.58
N VAL A 99 -2.75 -16.17 1.24
CA VAL A 99 -3.89 -15.88 0.36
C VAL A 99 -4.87 -17.05 0.30
N ALA A 100 -4.37 -18.28 0.17
CA ALA A 100 -5.21 -19.47 0.05
C ALA A 100 -5.63 -20.07 1.40
N GLY A 101 -5.03 -19.61 2.50
CA GLY A 101 -5.20 -20.20 3.82
C GLY A 101 -4.40 -21.49 4.01
N ALA A 102 -4.50 -22.08 5.21
CA ALA A 102 -3.75 -23.29 5.58
C ALA A 102 -4.12 -24.54 4.74
N ALA A 103 -5.29 -24.53 4.11
CA ALA A 103 -5.75 -25.61 3.24
C ALA A 103 -5.13 -25.57 1.83
N GLY A 104 -4.48 -24.46 1.45
CA GLY A 104 -4.03 -24.23 0.07
C GLY A 104 -5.19 -23.88 -0.87
N PRO A 105 -4.90 -23.56 -2.14
CA PRO A 105 -5.95 -23.31 -3.12
C PRO A 105 -6.77 -24.59 -3.34
N PRO A 106 -8.11 -24.50 -3.48
CA PRO A 106 -8.94 -25.68 -3.75
C PRO A 106 -8.46 -26.38 -5.02
N GLY A 107 -8.38 -27.71 -4.98
CA GLY A 107 -8.05 -28.52 -6.14
C GLY A 107 -9.17 -28.45 -7.20
N LEU A 108 -8.90 -28.96 -8.40
CA LEU A 108 -9.94 -29.03 -9.44
C LEU A 108 -11.13 -29.88 -8.98
N ASP A 109 -10.86 -30.96 -8.24
CA ASP A 109 -11.91 -31.83 -7.67
C ASP A 109 -12.71 -31.10 -6.58
N ASP A 110 -12.07 -30.33 -5.70
CA ASP A 110 -12.78 -29.50 -4.71
C ASP A 110 -13.67 -28.45 -5.39
N LEU A 111 -13.20 -27.86 -6.48
CA LEU A 111 -13.99 -26.90 -7.27
C LEU A 111 -15.15 -27.55 -8.02
N LEU A 112 -15.01 -28.82 -8.44
CA LEU A 112 -16.09 -29.59 -9.05
C LEU A 112 -17.11 -30.07 -8.01
N ASP A 113 -16.66 -30.35 -6.78
CA ASP A 113 -17.49 -30.73 -5.64
C ASP A 113 -18.19 -29.53 -4.99
N MET A 114 -17.65 -28.31 -5.16
CA MET A 114 -18.38 -27.07 -4.94
C MET A 114 -19.52 -27.01 -5.96
N ASN A 115 -20.66 -27.59 -5.59
CA ASN A 115 -21.88 -27.73 -6.39
C ASN A 115 -22.53 -26.35 -6.68
N ILE A 116 -21.80 -25.50 -7.41
CA ILE A 116 -22.23 -24.19 -7.91
C ILE A 116 -23.08 -24.46 -9.15
N ASP A 117 -24.35 -24.74 -8.93
CA ASP A 117 -25.37 -24.82 -9.98
C ASP A 117 -26.15 -23.50 -10.09
N ASP A 118 -26.95 -23.33 -11.16
CA ASP A 118 -27.76 -22.12 -11.37
C ASP A 118 -28.71 -21.83 -10.20
N ASP A 119 -29.10 -22.87 -9.43
CA ASP A 119 -30.03 -22.75 -8.32
C ASP A 119 -29.34 -22.24 -7.03
N THR A 120 -28.07 -22.61 -6.81
CA THR A 120 -27.28 -22.25 -5.61
C THR A 120 -26.34 -21.06 -5.81
N ALA A 121 -25.98 -20.71 -7.06
CA ALA A 121 -25.05 -19.63 -7.38
C ALA A 121 -25.52 -18.23 -6.94
N PHE A 122 -26.83 -18.04 -6.77
CA PHE A 122 -27.44 -16.79 -6.33
C PHE A 122 -27.93 -16.82 -4.88
N GLU A 123 -27.68 -17.91 -4.15
CA GLU A 123 -27.93 -17.96 -2.72
C GLU A 123 -26.86 -17.14 -2.00
N ASP A 124 -27.30 -16.22 -1.14
CA ASP A 124 -26.43 -15.42 -0.27
C ASP A 124 -26.54 -15.92 1.18
N PRO A 125 -25.96 -17.09 1.51
CA PRO A 125 -26.10 -17.70 2.83
C PRO A 125 -25.49 -16.86 3.96
N LEU A 126 -24.59 -15.93 3.62
CA LEU A 126 -23.95 -15.02 4.57
C LEU A 126 -24.63 -13.65 4.63
N GLY A 127 -25.60 -13.36 3.76
CA GLY A 127 -26.30 -12.08 3.71
C GLY A 127 -25.41 -10.88 3.36
N ILE A 128 -24.27 -11.12 2.69
CA ILE A 128 -23.25 -10.09 2.39
C ILE A 128 -23.47 -9.42 1.03
N ALA A 129 -24.28 -10.01 0.16
CA ALA A 129 -24.58 -9.51 -1.17
C ALA A 129 -25.71 -8.47 -1.11
N MET A 130 -25.38 -7.25 -0.69
CA MET A 130 -26.26 -6.10 -0.88
C MET A 130 -25.98 -5.41 -2.20
N SER A 131 -27.03 -4.91 -2.86
CA SER A 131 -26.85 -4.07 -4.04
C SER A 131 -26.12 -2.77 -3.67
N TRP A 132 -25.33 -2.22 -4.61
CA TRP A 132 -24.64 -0.94 -4.41
C TRP A 132 -25.63 0.20 -4.11
N GLU A 133 -26.82 0.16 -4.72
CA GLU A 133 -27.88 1.13 -4.48
C GLU A 133 -28.45 1.02 -3.07
N ASP A 134 -28.65 -0.19 -2.53
CA ASP A 134 -29.19 -0.37 -1.17
C ASP A 134 -28.16 0.00 -0.09
N LYS A 135 -26.86 -0.20 -0.38
CA LYS A 135 -25.77 0.24 0.51
C LYS A 135 -25.62 1.77 0.58
N TYR A 136 -26.00 2.50 -0.48
CA TYR A 136 -25.77 3.94 -0.61
C TYR A 136 -27.04 4.79 -0.86
N LYS A 137 -28.25 4.23 -0.73
CA LYS A 137 -29.48 5.02 -0.69
C LYS A 137 -29.43 5.95 0.51
N LYS A 138 -29.02 7.20 0.25
CA LYS A 138 -29.21 8.33 1.14
C LYS A 138 -30.65 8.32 1.63
N VAL A 139 -30.84 8.52 2.94
CA VAL A 139 -32.14 8.84 3.54
C VAL A 139 -32.66 10.13 2.90
N SER A 140 -33.31 10.03 1.75
CA SER A 140 -34.16 11.07 1.19
C SER A 140 -35.59 10.75 1.54
N LYS A 141 -35.86 10.49 2.82
CA LYS A 141 -37.20 10.70 3.37
C LYS A 141 -37.27 12.15 3.81
N ALA A 142 -37.29 13.06 2.83
CA ALA A 142 -37.89 14.36 3.07
C ALA A 142 -39.38 14.06 3.26
N GLU A 143 -39.84 14.07 4.51
CA GLU A 143 -41.27 14.07 4.74
C GLU A 143 -41.84 15.36 4.13
N PRO A 144 -42.92 15.29 3.34
CA PRO A 144 -43.48 16.48 2.73
C PRO A 144 -44.05 17.37 3.84
N PHE A 145 -43.42 18.52 4.03
CA PHE A 145 -43.99 19.62 4.78
C PHE A 145 -45.22 20.16 4.02
N ASP A 146 -46.28 20.50 4.76
CA ASP A 146 -47.38 21.35 4.27
C ASP A 146 -46.83 22.68 3.73
N GLU A 147 -47.55 23.37 2.84
CA GLU A 147 -47.20 24.69 2.27
C GLU A 147 -46.82 25.78 3.32
N ARG A 148 -47.04 25.54 4.62
CA ARG A 148 -46.61 26.40 5.74
C ARG A 148 -45.44 25.88 6.58
N GLY A 149 -44.89 24.71 6.29
CA GLY A 149 -43.63 24.27 6.90
C GLY A 149 -43.71 23.68 8.31
N ASP A 150 -44.86 23.14 8.74
CA ASP A 150 -44.96 22.37 10.00
C ASP A 150 -45.14 20.84 9.77
N PRO A 151 -44.57 19.98 10.64
CA PRO A 151 -44.74 18.53 10.55
C PRO A 151 -46.14 18.13 11.04
N LYS A 152 -46.85 17.30 10.27
CA LYS A 152 -48.15 16.75 10.68
C LYS A 152 -47.97 15.76 11.83
N GLY A 153 -48.27 16.22 13.04
CA GLY A 153 -48.42 15.34 14.20
C GLY A 153 -49.77 14.61 14.17
N GLU A 154 -49.75 13.29 14.35
CA GLU A 154 -50.92 12.51 14.70
C GLU A 154 -50.85 12.17 16.21
N GLY A 155 -51.69 12.82 17.01
CA GLY A 155 -52.36 12.19 18.16
C GLY A 155 -53.76 11.77 17.68
N GLU A 156 -54.45 10.77 18.21
CA GLU A 156 -54.55 10.26 19.58
C GLU A 156 -55.11 8.82 19.54
N GLY A 157 -55.00 8.07 20.65
CA GLY A 157 -55.82 6.88 20.87
C GLY A 157 -55.27 5.91 21.92
N GLU A 158 -55.50 6.22 23.19
CA GLU A 158 -55.34 5.30 24.34
C GLU A 158 -56.14 3.99 24.17
N GLU A 159 -55.56 2.85 24.52
CA GLU A 159 -56.22 1.89 25.43
C GLU A 159 -55.18 1.04 26.17
N ASN A 160 -55.14 1.21 27.49
CA ASN A 160 -54.31 0.50 28.45
C ASN A 160 -55.04 -0.77 28.92
N PRO A 161 -54.37 -1.93 29.09
CA PRO A 161 -54.83 -2.92 30.04
C PRO A 161 -53.90 -3.00 31.27
N GLU A 162 -54.54 -2.80 32.42
CA GLU A 162 -54.03 -2.94 33.79
C GLU A 162 -53.47 -4.34 34.16
N PRO A 163 -52.70 -4.44 35.26
CA PRO A 163 -51.87 -5.59 35.58
C PRO A 163 -52.65 -6.72 36.26
N LYS A 164 -52.20 -7.98 36.07
CA LYS A 164 -52.57 -9.10 36.96
C LYS A 164 -51.35 -9.87 37.43
N GLU A 165 -51.20 -9.88 38.74
CA GLU A 165 -50.29 -10.71 39.55
C GLU A 165 -50.72 -12.19 39.54
N GLY A 166 -49.72 -13.08 39.62
CA GLY A 166 -49.71 -14.25 40.52
C GLY A 166 -50.47 -15.53 40.14
N ALA A 167 -49.71 -16.59 39.83
CA ALA A 167 -49.74 -17.88 40.54
C ALA A 167 -48.46 -18.67 40.25
#